data_AF-A0A2A6RDG8-F1
#
_entry.id   AF-A0A2A6RDG8-F1
#
_cell.length_a   1.000
_cell.length_b   1.000
_cell.length_c   1.000
_cell.angle_alpha   90.00
_cell.angle_beta   90.00
_cell.angle_gamma   90.00
#
_symmetry.space_group_name_H-M   'P 1'
#
loop_
_entity.id
_entity.type
_entity.pdbx_description
1 polymer ?
#
loop_
_entity_poly.entity_id
_entity_poly.type
_entity_poly.pdbx_seq_one_letter_code
_entity_poly.pdbx_strand_id
1 'polypeptide(L)'
;MLTLLRYIAAAGKHVTLQEIIDVVGTTIPLGGALMGTIAEELIEQGIQKGLQKGEEIGLQKGEQIGLQKGEQIGLQKGLRQGRQLAQQGLQQARQLALQSIRLSLKCKFGTEGEALMQTITTIEDVTLLQLLADVIEHTENVEELRAWLADEAE
;
A
#
# COMPACT_ATOMS: atom_id res chain seq x y z
N MET A 1 -29.52 16.87 -53.78
CA MET A 1 -29.27 15.70 -52.90
C MET A 1 -28.25 16.03 -51.81
N LEU A 2 -27.01 16.41 -52.16
CA LEU A 2 -25.98 16.87 -51.20
C LEU A 2 -26.39 18.09 -50.35
N THR A 3 -27.21 18.99 -50.88
CA THR A 3 -27.61 20.22 -50.20
C THR A 3 -28.50 20.00 -48.99
N LEU A 4 -29.39 19.00 -49.03
CA LEU A 4 -30.32 18.70 -47.93
C LEU A 4 -29.59 18.01 -46.77
N LEU A 5 -28.76 17.01 -47.08
CA LEU A 5 -27.89 16.35 -46.10
C LEU A 5 -26.89 17.32 -45.47
N ARG A 6 -26.35 18.26 -46.26
CA ARG A 6 -25.46 19.32 -45.77
C ARG A 6 -26.20 20.33 -44.89
N TYR A 7 -27.47 20.64 -45.19
CA TYR A 7 -28.31 21.49 -44.36
C TYR A 7 -28.67 20.82 -43.03
N ILE A 8 -29.01 19.52 -43.05
CA ILE A 8 -29.27 18.72 -41.85
C ILE A 8 -28.00 18.58 -40.98
N ALA A 9 -26.85 18.31 -41.59
CA ALA A 9 -25.56 18.28 -40.90
C ALA A 9 -25.15 19.65 -40.33
N ALA A 10 -25.55 20.75 -40.98
CA ALA A 10 -25.28 22.12 -40.54
C ALA A 10 -26.28 22.64 -39.49
N ALA A 11 -27.50 22.11 -39.44
CA ALA A 11 -28.56 22.55 -38.52
C ALA A 11 -28.28 22.15 -37.05
N GLY A 12 -27.34 21.24 -36.79
CA GLY A 12 -26.87 20.93 -35.44
C GLY A 12 -27.97 20.43 -34.49
N LYS A 13 -27.68 20.48 -33.18
CA LYS A 13 -28.44 19.91 -32.03
C LYS A 13 -29.95 20.25 -31.91
N HIS A 14 -30.53 20.97 -32.86
CA HIS A 14 -31.89 21.51 -32.82
C HIS A 14 -32.88 20.78 -33.71
N VAL A 15 -32.44 19.80 -34.49
CA VAL A 15 -33.33 18.97 -35.33
C VAL A 15 -33.33 17.55 -34.79
N THR A 16 -34.52 17.04 -34.49
CA THR A 16 -34.70 15.68 -34.01
C THR A 16 -34.60 14.67 -35.15
N LEU A 17 -34.20 13.43 -34.84
CA LEU A 17 -34.12 12.35 -35.83
C LEU A 17 -35.48 12.11 -36.51
N GLN A 18 -36.58 12.30 -35.79
CA GLN A 18 -37.95 12.14 -36.29
C GLN A 18 -38.31 13.19 -37.35
N GLU A 19 -37.97 14.47 -37.11
CA GLU A 19 -38.20 15.55 -38.08
C GLU A 19 -37.43 15.33 -39.38
N ILE A 20 -36.24 14.71 -39.29
CA ILE A 20 -35.42 14.35 -40.46
C ILE A 20 -36.07 13.21 -41.25
N ILE A 21 -36.56 12.18 -40.55
CA ILE A 21 -37.26 11.03 -41.16
C ILE A 21 -38.53 11.48 -41.88
N ASP A 22 -39.33 12.34 -41.26
CA ASP A 22 -40.60 12.82 -41.84
C ASP A 22 -40.38 13.65 -43.10
N VAL A 23 -39.39 14.56 -43.09
CA VAL A 23 -39.06 15.40 -44.26
C VAL A 23 -38.55 14.57 -45.42
N VAL A 24 -37.73 13.55 -45.18
CA VAL A 24 -37.16 12.71 -46.25
C VAL A 24 -38.15 11.64 -46.74
N GLY A 25 -38.99 11.10 -45.87
CA GLY A 25 -40.05 10.16 -46.24
C GLY A 25 -41.14 10.80 -47.11
N THR A 26 -41.45 12.08 -46.90
CA THR A 26 -42.45 12.82 -47.70
C THR A 26 -41.90 13.33 -49.05
N THR A 27 -40.60 13.60 -49.15
CA THR A 27 -39.99 14.08 -50.41
C THR A 27 -39.42 12.98 -51.30
N ILE A 28 -39.12 11.79 -50.76
CA ILE A 28 -38.52 10.68 -51.51
C ILE A 28 -39.22 9.37 -51.09
N PRO A 29 -40.03 8.73 -51.96
CA PRO A 29 -40.73 7.49 -51.62
C PRO A 29 -39.81 6.34 -51.17
N LEU A 30 -38.59 6.30 -51.70
CA LEU A 30 -37.54 5.35 -51.31
C LEU A 30 -36.70 5.82 -50.10
N GLY A 31 -36.77 7.11 -49.76
CA GLY A 31 -35.95 7.76 -48.73
C GLY A 31 -36.39 7.45 -47.30
N GLY A 32 -37.69 7.23 -47.07
CA GLY A 32 -38.20 6.84 -45.75
C GLY A 32 -37.70 5.47 -45.30
N ALA A 33 -37.75 4.46 -46.19
CA ALA A 33 -37.24 3.12 -45.91
C ALA A 33 -35.71 3.10 -45.73
N LEU A 34 -34.98 3.88 -46.55
CA LEU A 34 -33.52 4.01 -46.44
C LEU A 34 -33.09 4.77 -45.17
N MET A 35 -33.91 5.68 -44.66
CA MET A 35 -33.64 6.38 -43.41
C MET A 35 -33.84 5.52 -42.17
N GLY A 36 -34.82 4.62 -42.17
CA GLY A 36 -35.00 3.65 -41.08
C GLY A 36 -33.74 2.80 -40.87
N THR A 37 -33.18 2.26 -41.95
CA THR A 37 -31.94 1.45 -41.89
C THR A 37 -30.72 2.27 -41.49
N ILE A 38 -30.58 3.51 -41.97
CA ILE A 38 -29.48 4.41 -41.53
C ILE A 38 -29.62 4.76 -40.05
N ALA A 39 -30.84 5.01 -39.56
CA ALA A 39 -31.10 5.30 -38.15
C ALA A 39 -30.76 4.09 -37.26
N GLU A 40 -31.18 2.89 -37.66
CA GLU A 40 -30.84 1.64 -36.98
C GLU A 40 -29.32 1.43 -36.91
N GLU A 41 -28.61 1.61 -38.03
CA GLU A 41 -27.15 1.47 -38.10
C GLU A 41 -26.44 2.50 -37.18
N LEU A 42 -26.90 3.75 -37.16
CA LEU A 42 -26.34 4.78 -36.29
C LEU A 42 -26.58 4.49 -34.80
N ILE A 43 -27.76 3.96 -34.45
CA ILE A 43 -28.08 3.55 -33.08
C ILE A 43 -27.17 2.38 -32.68
N GLU A 44 -27.04 1.37 -33.53
CA GLU A 44 -26.19 0.21 -33.28
C GLU A 44 -24.73 0.62 -33.10
N GLN A 45 -24.20 1.47 -33.99
CA GLN A 45 -22.85 2.01 -33.85
C GLN A 45 -22.68 2.85 -32.58
N GLY A 46 -23.70 3.63 -32.20
CA GLY A 46 -23.71 4.41 -30.97
C GLY A 46 -23.62 3.54 -29.73
N ILE A 47 -24.42 2.46 -29.67
CA ILE A 47 -24.42 1.48 -28.58
C ILE A 47 -23.07 0.77 -28.53
N GLN A 48 -22.56 0.25 -29.66
CA GLN A 48 -21.28 -0.44 -29.73
C GLN A 48 -20.12 0.45 -29.27
N LYS A 49 -20.05 1.70 -29.75
CA LYS A 49 -19.03 2.67 -29.31
C LYS A 49 -19.18 3.03 -27.84
N GLY A 50 -20.41 3.15 -27.34
CA GLY A 50 -20.69 3.43 -25.93
C GLY A 50 -20.22 2.30 -25.02
N LEU A 51 -20.51 1.05 -25.39
CA LEU A 51 -20.08 -0.14 -24.66
C LEU A 51 -18.55 -0.27 -24.66
N GLN A 52 -17.91 -0.19 -25.83
CA GLN A 52 -16.45 -0.29 -25.94
C GLN A 52 -15.75 0.78 -25.10
N LYS A 53 -16.18 2.05 -25.19
CA LYS A 53 -15.60 3.13 -24.37
C LYS A 53 -15.88 2.95 -22.89
N GLY A 54 -17.09 2.51 -22.53
CA GLY A 54 -17.47 2.25 -21.14
C GLY A 54 -16.60 1.17 -20.51
N GLU A 55 -16.37 0.08 -21.24
CA GLU A 55 -15.51 -1.03 -20.83
C GLU A 55 -14.05 -0.58 -20.70
N GLU A 56 -13.51 0.10 -21.72
CA GLU A 56 -12.12 0.59 -21.71
C GLU A 56 -11.87 1.54 -20.52
N ILE A 57 -12.74 2.52 -20.32
CA ILE A 57 -12.63 3.48 -19.20
C ILE A 57 -12.82 2.75 -17.85
N GLY A 58 -13.77 1.82 -17.78
CA GLY A 58 -14.04 1.04 -16.58
C GLY A 58 -12.84 0.21 -16.17
N LEU A 59 -12.21 -0.48 -17.13
CA LEU A 59 -11.05 -1.33 -16.90
C LEU A 59 -9.82 -0.51 -16.52
N GLN A 60 -9.52 0.57 -17.25
CA GLN A 60 -8.40 1.45 -16.93
C GLN A 60 -8.52 2.06 -15.53
N LYS A 61 -9.71 2.58 -15.17
CA LYS A 61 -9.94 3.12 -13.83
C LYS A 61 -9.91 2.04 -12.76
N GLY A 62 -10.50 0.88 -13.03
CA GLY A 62 -10.51 -0.26 -12.12
C GLY A 62 -9.10 -0.74 -11.79
N GLU A 63 -8.26 -0.89 -12.81
CA GLU A 63 -6.86 -1.28 -12.68
C GLU A 63 -6.06 -0.22 -11.92
N GLN A 64 -6.17 1.06 -12.29
CA GLN A 64 -5.46 2.14 -11.62
C GLN A 64 -5.81 2.23 -10.13
N ILE A 65 -7.11 2.20 -9.80
CA ILE A 65 -7.58 2.27 -8.41
C ILE A 65 -7.18 1.00 -7.65
N GLY A 66 -7.30 -0.17 -8.30
CA GLY A 66 -6.93 -1.46 -7.73
C GLY A 66 -5.45 -1.52 -7.37
N LEU A 67 -4.58 -1.08 -8.28
CA LEU A 67 -3.13 -1.08 -8.10
C LEU A 67 -2.73 -0.08 -7.01
N GLN A 68 -3.23 1.16 -7.05
CA GLN A 68 -2.93 2.17 -6.02
C GLN A 68 -3.35 1.71 -4.62
N LYS A 69 -4.57 1.19 -4.48
CA LYS A 69 -5.05 0.68 -3.18
C LYS A 69 -4.29 -0.57 -2.74
N GLY A 70 -4.01 -1.48 -3.68
CA GLY A 70 -3.26 -2.70 -3.43
C GLY A 70 -1.85 -2.41 -2.91
N GLU A 71 -1.14 -1.50 -3.57
CA GLU A 71 0.19 -1.06 -3.16
C GLU A 71 0.18 -0.38 -1.79
N GLN A 72 -0.73 0.57 -1.58
CA GLN A 72 -0.84 1.28 -0.30
C GLN A 72 -1.12 0.32 0.87
N ILE A 73 -2.09 -0.59 0.70
CA ILE A 73 -2.45 -1.58 1.73
C ILE A 73 -1.29 -2.57 1.93
N GLY A 74 -0.68 -3.04 0.85
CA GLY A 74 0.44 -3.97 0.88
C GLY A 74 1.64 -3.39 1.63
N LEU A 75 2.05 -2.17 1.29
CA LEU A 75 3.13 -1.45 1.94
C LEU A 75 2.84 -1.20 3.43
N GLN A 76 1.63 -0.74 3.76
CA GLN A 76 1.24 -0.48 5.15
C GLN A 76 1.28 -1.76 6.00
N LYS A 77 0.74 -2.87 5.47
CA LYS A 77 0.78 -4.17 6.15
C LYS A 77 2.21 -4.67 6.30
N GLY A 78 3.02 -4.60 5.24
CA GLY A 78 4.42 -5.00 5.24
C GLY A 78 5.25 -4.23 6.27
N LEU A 79 5.11 -2.90 6.33
CA LEU A 79 5.81 -2.06 7.30
C LEU A 79 5.38 -2.35 8.74
N ARG A 80 4.09 -2.63 8.97
CA ARG A 80 3.59 -2.97 10.31
C ARG A 80 4.13 -4.33 10.77
N GLN A 81 4.04 -5.33 9.90
CA GLN A 81 4.58 -6.67 10.17
C GLN A 81 6.10 -6.63 10.37
N GLY A 82 6.83 -5.93 9.51
CA GLY A 82 8.28 -5.76 9.61
C GLY A 82 8.70 -5.10 10.92
N ARG A 83 8.01 -4.03 11.36
CA ARG A 83 8.27 -3.41 12.66
C ARG A 83 7.99 -4.35 13.83
N GLN A 84 6.90 -5.11 13.78
CA GLN A 84 6.58 -6.08 14.83
C GLN A 84 7.64 -7.19 14.92
N LEU A 85 8.05 -7.74 13.78
CA LEU A 85 9.10 -8.77 13.74
C LEU A 85 10.45 -8.22 14.21
N ALA A 86 10.80 -6.99 13.84
CA ALA A 86 12.02 -6.32 14.31
C ALA A 86 12.00 -6.14 15.84
N GLN A 87 10.88 -5.68 16.41
CA GLN A 87 10.73 -5.55 17.86
C GLN A 87 10.86 -6.90 18.58
N GLN A 88 10.23 -7.95 18.04
CA GLN A 88 10.36 -9.30 18.58
C GLN A 88 11.82 -9.80 18.51
N GLY A 89 12.51 -9.55 17.40
CA GLY A 89 13.93 -9.88 17.24
C GLY A 89 14.83 -9.17 18.25
N LEU A 90 14.61 -7.87 18.46
CA LEU A 90 15.33 -7.09 19.48
C LEU A 90 15.07 -7.61 20.89
N GLN A 91 13.82 -7.95 21.23
CA GLN A 91 13.49 -8.53 22.53
C GLN A 91 14.16 -9.89 22.74
N GLN A 92 14.16 -10.75 21.73
CA GLN A 92 14.86 -12.04 21.79
C GLN A 92 16.38 -11.86 21.95
N ALA A 93 16.98 -10.95 21.18
CA ALA A 93 18.40 -10.63 21.30
C ALA A 93 18.75 -10.13 22.72
N ARG A 94 17.93 -9.24 23.28
CA ARG A 94 18.07 -8.76 24.66
C ARG A 94 18.01 -9.90 25.67
N GLN A 95 17.03 -10.81 25.53
CA GLN A 95 16.91 -11.96 26.43
C GLN A 95 18.13 -12.88 26.37
N LEU A 96 18.66 -13.14 25.17
CA LEU A 96 19.88 -13.93 25.01
C LEU A 96 21.10 -13.23 25.63
N ALA A 97 21.24 -11.92 25.44
CA ALA A 97 22.31 -11.13 26.07
C ALA A 97 22.24 -11.17 27.61
N LEU A 98 21.04 -11.03 28.18
CA LEU A 98 20.85 -11.14 29.63
C LEU A 98 21.20 -12.55 30.15
N GLN A 99 20.86 -13.60 29.39
CA GLN A 99 21.23 -14.97 29.75
C GLN A 99 22.75 -15.20 29.69
N SER A 100 23.43 -14.68 28.67
CA SER A 100 24.89 -14.79 28.57
C SER A 100 25.58 -14.00 29.69
N ILE A 101 25.15 -12.77 29.95
CA ILE A 101 25.67 -11.94 31.05
C ILE A 101 25.50 -12.66 32.39
N ARG A 102 24.30 -13.20 32.69
CA ARG A 102 24.06 -13.96 33.91
C ARG A 102 25.05 -15.13 34.06
N LEU A 103 25.27 -15.88 32.99
CA LEU A 103 26.21 -17.01 33.01
C LEU A 103 27.64 -16.53 33.24
N SER A 104 28.08 -15.48 32.55
CA SER A 104 29.42 -14.89 32.75
C SER A 104 29.63 -14.41 34.18
N LEU A 105 28.66 -13.70 34.75
CA LEU A 105 28.70 -13.24 36.15
C LEU A 105 28.77 -14.40 37.13
N LYS A 106 27.94 -15.43 36.93
CA LYS A 106 27.92 -16.62 37.78
C LYS A 106 29.24 -17.39 37.70
N CYS A 107 29.85 -17.48 36.52
CA CYS A 107 31.12 -18.16 36.31
C CYS A 107 32.30 -17.38 36.89
N LYS A 108 32.33 -16.04 36.74
CA LYS A 108 33.47 -15.21 37.13
C LYS A 108 33.43 -14.75 38.58
N PHE A 109 32.24 -14.39 39.07
CA PHE A 109 32.04 -13.77 40.39
C PHE A 109 31.09 -14.55 41.30
N GLY A 110 30.66 -15.75 40.88
CA GLY A 110 29.79 -16.61 41.67
C GLY A 110 28.44 -15.97 42.01
N THR A 111 27.97 -16.20 43.23
CA THR A 111 26.66 -15.72 43.71
C THR A 111 26.61 -14.20 43.87
N GLU A 112 27.73 -13.55 44.16
CA GLU A 112 27.79 -12.08 44.30
C GLU A 112 27.60 -11.39 42.95
N GLY A 113 28.20 -11.91 41.88
CA GLY A 113 27.93 -11.42 40.53
C GLY A 113 26.50 -11.68 40.07
N GLU A 114 25.96 -12.86 40.37
CA GLU A 114 24.58 -13.21 40.00
C GLU A 114 23.55 -12.28 40.68
N ALA A 115 23.86 -11.73 41.86
CA ALA A 115 23.00 -10.76 42.54
C ALA A 115 22.82 -9.45 41.75
N LEU A 116 23.81 -9.05 40.93
CA LEU A 116 23.72 -7.84 40.09
C LEU A 116 22.67 -7.94 38.98
N MET A 117 22.18 -9.16 38.68
CA MET A 117 21.11 -9.34 37.69
C MET A 117 19.81 -8.61 38.04
N GLN A 118 19.56 -8.33 39.32
CA GLN A 118 18.40 -7.56 39.74
C GLN A 118 18.43 -6.14 39.14
N THR A 119 19.61 -5.54 39.03
CA THR A 119 19.79 -4.23 38.39
C THR A 119 19.83 -4.38 36.87
N ILE A 120 20.63 -5.32 36.35
CA ILE A 120 20.89 -5.47 34.90
C ILE A 120 19.62 -5.83 34.11
N THR A 121 18.69 -6.58 34.69
CA THR A 121 17.42 -6.92 34.01
C THR A 121 16.51 -5.72 33.73
N THR A 122 16.75 -4.59 34.40
CA THR A 122 16.02 -3.33 34.17
C THR A 122 16.55 -2.58 32.94
N ILE A 123 17.78 -2.89 32.48
CA ILE A 123 18.42 -2.23 31.34
C ILE A 123 17.74 -2.64 30.04
N GLU A 124 17.04 -1.71 29.38
CA GLU A 124 16.39 -1.94 28.08
C GLU A 124 17.36 -1.80 26.90
N ASP A 125 18.39 -0.98 27.06
CA ASP A 125 19.36 -0.68 26.01
C ASP A 125 20.29 -1.88 25.74
N VAL A 126 20.18 -2.45 24.54
CA VAL A 126 21.00 -3.59 24.10
C VAL A 126 22.47 -3.19 23.92
N THR A 127 22.76 -1.96 23.53
CA THR A 127 24.13 -1.45 23.39
C THR A 127 24.79 -1.33 24.76
N LEU A 128 24.07 -0.86 25.77
CA LEU A 128 24.59 -0.83 27.14
C LEU A 128 24.84 -2.26 27.68
N LEU A 129 23.95 -3.22 27.35
CA LEU A 129 24.18 -4.62 27.69
C LEU A 129 25.42 -5.21 26.99
N GLN A 130 25.74 -4.77 25.77
CA GLN A 130 26.96 -5.18 25.07
C GLN A 130 28.21 -4.60 25.75
N LEU A 131 28.20 -3.30 26.07
CA LEU A 131 29.30 -2.66 26.81
C LEU A 131 29.51 -3.36 28.17
N LEU A 132 28.42 -3.67 28.88
CA LEU A 132 28.48 -4.42 30.12
C LEU A 132 29.15 -5.79 29.93
N ALA A 133 28.86 -6.50 28.84
CA ALA A 133 29.52 -7.78 28.56
C ALA A 133 31.04 -7.61 28.39
N ASP A 134 31.49 -6.55 27.70
CA ASP A 134 32.91 -6.24 27.52
C ASP A 134 33.58 -5.85 28.85
N VAL A 135 32.89 -5.07 29.70
CA VAL A 135 33.37 -4.70 31.03
C VAL A 135 33.51 -5.94 31.92
N ILE A 136 32.54 -6.87 31.88
CA ILE A 136 32.60 -8.13 32.62
C ILE A 136 33.82 -8.95 32.22
N GLU A 137 34.26 -8.92 30.95
CA GLU A 137 35.43 -9.64 30.49
C GLU A 137 36.73 -9.13 31.15
N HIS A 138 36.86 -7.81 31.32
CA HIS A 138 38.11 -7.17 31.79
C HIS A 138 38.16 -6.93 33.30
N THR A 139 37.01 -6.85 33.97
CA THR A 139 36.95 -6.51 35.40
C THR A 139 37.33 -7.70 36.27
N GLU A 140 38.26 -7.54 37.22
CA GLU A 140 38.65 -8.64 38.14
C GLU A 140 37.82 -8.69 39.43
N ASN A 141 37.14 -7.58 39.77
CA ASN A 141 36.40 -7.42 41.02
C ASN A 141 34.91 -7.08 40.80
N VAL A 142 34.01 -7.74 41.53
CA VAL A 142 32.57 -7.49 41.42
C VAL A 142 32.17 -6.08 41.88
N GLU A 143 32.94 -5.46 42.78
CA GLU A 143 32.65 -4.12 43.27
C GLU A 143 32.99 -3.01 42.26
N GLU A 144 34.00 -3.21 41.41
CA GLU A 144 34.29 -2.32 40.28
C GLU A 144 33.13 -2.35 39.27
N LEU A 145 32.62 -3.54 38.99
CA LEU A 145 31.45 -3.72 38.12
C LEU A 145 30.19 -3.06 38.72
N ARG A 146 30.00 -3.17 40.04
CA ARG A 146 28.88 -2.52 40.74
C ARG A 146 28.98 -0.99 40.65
N ALA A 147 30.18 -0.44 40.84
CA ALA A 147 30.40 1.00 40.71
C ALA A 147 30.12 1.49 39.29
N TRP A 148 30.58 0.76 38.27
CA TRP A 148 30.30 1.09 36.87
C TRP A 148 28.79 1.04 36.57
N LEU A 149 28.08 0.02 37.04
CA LEU A 149 26.63 -0.08 36.89
C LEU A 149 25.86 1.05 37.62
N ALA A 150 26.41 1.61 38.69
CA ALA A 150 25.81 2.74 39.39
C ALA A 150 26.01 4.06 38.64
N ASP A 151 27.16 4.24 37.98
CA ASP A 151 27.50 5.42 37.18
C ASP A 151 26.66 5.48 35.88
N GLU A 152 26.46 4.34 35.21
CA GLU A 152 25.66 4.24 33.97
C GLU A 152 24.14 4.16 34.21
N ALA A 153 23.69 4.08 35.47
CA ALA A 153 22.28 4.05 35.84
C ALA A 153 21.71 5.42 36.24
N GLU A 154 22.54 6.47 36.36
CA GLU A 154 22.13 7.88 36.49
C GLU A 154 21.83 8.53 35.12
#